data_AF-A0A383CT69-F1
#
_entry.id   AF-A0A383CT69-F1
#
_cell.length_a   1.000
_cell.length_b   1.000
_cell.length_c   1.000
_cell.angle_alpha   90.00
_cell.angle_beta   90.00
_cell.angle_gamma   90.00
#
_symmetry.space_group_name_H-M   'P 1'
#
loop_
_entity.id
_entity.type
_entity.pdbx_description
1 polymer ?
#
loop_
_entity_poly.entity_id
_entity_poly.type
_entity_poly.pdbx_seq_one_letter_code
_entity_poly.pdbx_strand_id
1 'polypeptide(L)'
;MRIKQIVEDTSTPAGRIFDAAILILILVSVASFSLETLPGLSSQQMQWLRWVEIITVAIFTIEYTLRVAVATSRRGFIFSFYGLIDLIAILPFYVSFGLD
;
A
#
# COMPACT_ATOMS: atom_id res chain seq x y z
N MET A 1 -22.97 4.80 -12.79
CA MET A 1 -23.43 4.87 -11.38
C MET A 1 -23.15 3.59 -10.57
N ARG A 2 -23.22 2.37 -11.14
CA ARG A 2 -22.94 1.10 -10.41
C ARG A 2 -21.55 0.96 -9.75
N ILE A 3 -20.51 1.60 -10.29
CA ILE A 3 -19.13 1.47 -9.80
C ILE A 3 -18.88 2.34 -8.56
N LYS A 4 -19.61 3.47 -8.44
CA LYS A 4 -19.58 4.32 -7.24
C LYS A 4 -20.10 3.56 -6.02
N GLN A 5 -21.20 2.82 -6.19
CA GLN A 5 -21.75 1.98 -5.12
C GLN A 5 -20.81 0.84 -4.71
N ILE A 6 -20.05 0.20 -5.61
CA ILE A 6 -19.14 -0.87 -5.17
C ILE A 6 -17.99 -0.34 -4.30
N VAL A 7 -17.61 0.92 -4.50
CA VAL A 7 -16.57 1.61 -3.72
C VAL A 7 -17.12 2.32 -2.47
N GLU A 8 -18.38 2.80 -2.49
CA GLU A 8 -19.04 3.41 -1.33
C GLU A 8 -19.80 2.40 -0.44
N ASP A 9 -20.27 1.25 -0.97
CA ASP A 9 -20.88 0.16 -0.22
C ASP A 9 -19.82 -0.85 0.23
N THR A 10 -19.24 -0.60 1.40
CA THR A 10 -18.55 -1.56 2.28
C THR A 10 -19.49 -2.67 2.80
N SER A 11 -20.62 -2.89 2.12
CA SER A 11 -21.68 -3.84 2.44
C SER A 11 -21.38 -5.25 1.94
N THR A 12 -20.45 -5.40 0.99
CA THR A 12 -20.00 -6.72 0.54
C THR A 12 -18.90 -7.25 1.48
N PRO A 13 -18.93 -8.55 1.85
CA PRO A 13 -17.90 -9.14 2.70
C PRO A 13 -16.49 -9.04 2.09
N ALA A 14 -16.40 -9.01 0.75
CA ALA A 14 -15.14 -8.78 0.04
C ALA A 14 -14.59 -7.36 0.25
N GLY A 15 -15.44 -6.32 0.21
CA GLY A 15 -15.04 -4.93 0.45
C GLY A 15 -14.53 -4.70 1.89
N ARG A 16 -15.13 -5.37 2.88
CA ARG A 16 -14.70 -5.27 4.29
C ARG A 16 -13.34 -5.92 4.56
N ILE A 17 -13.12 -7.13 4.04
CA ILE A 17 -11.83 -7.83 4.19
C ILE A 17 -10.73 -7.01 3.54
N PHE A 18 -11.05 -6.37 2.42
CA PHE A 18 -10.15 -5.52 1.67
C PHE A 18 -9.79 -4.23 2.41
N ASP A 19 -10.77 -3.48 2.92
CA ASP A 19 -10.52 -2.28 3.73
C ASP A 19 -9.66 -2.61 4.98
N ALA A 20 -9.95 -3.75 5.62
CA ALA A 20 -9.17 -4.23 6.76
C ALA A 20 -7.73 -4.58 6.37
N ALA A 21 -7.51 -5.21 5.22
CA ALA A 21 -6.17 -5.55 4.74
C ALA A 21 -5.33 -4.29 4.44
N ILE A 22 -5.91 -3.29 3.78
CA ILE A 22 -5.25 -2.00 3.54
C ILE A 22 -4.90 -1.33 4.86
N LEU A 23 -5.86 -1.26 5.79
CA LEU A 23 -5.64 -0.61 7.08
C LEU A 23 -4.49 -1.27 7.85
N ILE A 24 -4.45 -2.61 7.89
CA ILE A 24 -3.36 -3.35 8.53
C ILE A 24 -2.03 -3.05 7.85
N LEU A 25 -1.98 -3.07 6.53
CA LEU A 25 -0.74 -2.80 5.78
C LEU A 25 -0.25 -1.36 5.97
N ILE A 26 -1.14 -0.36 6.02
CA ILE A 26 -0.76 1.03 6.33
C ILE A 26 -0.19 1.13 7.73
N LEU A 27 -0.82 0.48 8.72
CA LEU A 27 -0.33 0.48 10.10
C LEU A 27 1.06 -0.16 10.20
N VAL A 28 1.29 -1.29 9.53
CA VAL A 28 2.61 -1.95 9.49
C VAL A 28 3.65 -1.06 8.83
N SER A 29 3.31 -0.43 7.69
CA SER A 29 4.23 0.46 6.97
C SER A 29 4.64 1.66 7.82
N VAL A 30 3.67 2.36 8.42
CA VAL A 30 3.93 3.52 9.30
C VAL A 30 4.72 3.10 10.54
N ALA A 31 4.43 1.94 11.13
CA ALA A 31 5.18 1.43 12.27
C ALA A 31 6.64 1.12 11.90
N SER A 32 6.88 0.41 10.79
CA SER A 32 8.23 0.12 10.29
C SER A 32 9.02 1.39 9.99
N PHE A 33 8.41 2.35 9.29
CA PHE A 33 9.02 3.65 9.01
C PHE A 33 9.37 4.41 10.30
N SER A 34 8.45 4.43 11.27
CA SER A 34 8.69 5.08 12.57
C SER A 34 9.85 4.42 13.31
N LEU A 35 9.95 3.09 13.27
CA LEU A 35 11.07 2.35 13.89
C LEU A 35 12.40 2.68 13.22
N GLU A 36 12.43 2.85 11.90
CA GLU A 36 13.63 3.19 11.14
C GLU A 36 14.17 4.60 11.48
N THR A 37 13.30 5.51 11.91
CA THR A 37 13.73 6.85 12.37
C THR A 37 14.40 6.87 13.75
N LEU A 38 14.41 5.77 14.50
CA LEU A 38 15.02 5.73 15.84
C LEU A 38 16.56 5.73 15.77
N PRO A 39 17.23 6.63 16.52
CA PRO A 39 18.68 6.62 16.62
C PRO A 39 19.16 5.43 17.46
N GLY A 40 20.30 4.83 17.09
CA GLY A 40 20.92 3.74 17.85
C GLY A 40 20.54 2.33 17.41
N LEU A 41 19.94 2.17 16.22
CA LEU A 41 19.75 0.86 15.60
C LEU A 41 21.10 0.23 15.22
N SER A 42 21.26 -1.04 15.57
CA SER A 42 22.39 -1.84 15.06
C SER A 42 22.28 -2.07 13.55
N SER A 43 23.41 -2.33 12.90
CA SER A 43 23.47 -2.65 11.46
C SER A 43 22.56 -3.82 11.08
N GLN A 44 22.42 -4.82 11.96
CA GLN A 44 21.53 -5.95 11.75
C GLN A 44 20.05 -5.56 11.83
N GLN A 45 19.66 -4.69 12.77
CA GLN A 45 18.28 -4.19 12.88
C GLN A 45 17.89 -3.34 11.67
N MET A 46 18.79 -2.47 11.20
CA MET A 46 18.58 -1.70 9.97
C MET A 46 18.37 -2.62 8.76
N GLN A 47 19.15 -3.69 8.66
CA GLN A 47 19.00 -4.64 7.55
C GLN A 47 17.66 -5.39 7.61
N TRP A 48 17.21 -5.79 8.81
CA TRP A 48 15.88 -6.37 9.00
C TRP A 48 14.75 -5.40 8.63
N LEU A 49 14.84 -4.14 9.07
CA LEU A 49 13.85 -3.11 8.75
C LEU A 49 13.76 -2.89 7.23
N ARG A 50 14.90 -2.83 6.53
CA ARG A 50 14.95 -2.74 5.07
C ARG A 50 14.28 -3.93 4.37
N TRP A 51 14.49 -5.15 4.87
CA TRP A 51 13.79 -6.33 4.34
C TRP A 51 12.28 -6.23 4.54
N VAL A 52 11.83 -5.79 5.72
CA VAL A 52 10.41 -5.58 6.03
C VAL A 52 9.82 -4.52 5.10
N GLU A 53 10.52 -3.43 4.87
CA GLU A 53 10.10 -2.37 3.94
C GLU A 53 9.93 -2.92 2.51
N ILE A 54 10.95 -3.61 1.97
CA ILE A 54 10.91 -4.21 0.63
C ILE A 54 9.73 -5.18 0.49
N ILE A 55 9.52 -6.05 1.48
CA ILE A 55 8.41 -7.02 1.48
C ILE A 55 7.07 -6.28 1.53
N THR A 56 6.94 -5.27 2.38
CA THR A 56 5.71 -4.49 2.54
C THR A 56 5.36 -3.78 1.23
N VAL A 57 6.34 -3.15 0.59
CA VAL A 57 6.15 -2.47 -0.69
C VAL A 57 5.84 -3.46 -1.80
N ALA A 58 6.51 -4.60 -1.86
CA ALA A 58 6.19 -5.66 -2.82
C ALA A 58 4.74 -6.13 -2.68
N ILE A 59 4.26 -6.33 -1.45
CA ILE A 59 2.86 -6.69 -1.18
C ILE A 59 1.92 -5.59 -1.68
N PHE A 60 2.16 -4.32 -1.33
CA PHE A 60 1.34 -3.20 -1.79
C PHE A 60 1.35 -3.06 -3.32
N THR A 61 2.49 -3.25 -3.97
CA THR A 61 2.59 -3.19 -5.44
C THR A 61 1.78 -4.29 -6.10
N ILE A 62 1.86 -5.54 -5.60
CA ILE A 62 1.07 -6.67 -6.11
C ILE A 62 -0.42 -6.38 -5.92
N GLU A 63 -0.79 -5.91 -4.74
CA GLU A 63 -2.16 -5.56 -4.38
C GLU A 63 -2.71 -4.46 -5.31
N TYR A 64 -2.00 -3.34 -5.44
CA TYR A 64 -2.35 -2.26 -6.37
C TYR A 64 -2.46 -2.75 -7.82
N THR A 65 -1.54 -3.61 -8.28
CA THR A 65 -1.55 -4.15 -9.64
C THR A 65 -2.76 -5.05 -9.88
N LEU A 66 -3.07 -5.95 -8.94
CA LEU A 66 -4.27 -6.79 -8.99
C LEU A 66 -5.53 -5.92 -9.05
N ARG A 67 -5.57 -4.85 -8.25
CA ARG A 67 -6.69 -3.91 -8.19
C ARG A 67 -6.89 -3.18 -9.52
N VAL A 68 -5.81 -2.71 -10.13
CA VAL A 68 -5.84 -2.12 -11.49
C VAL A 68 -6.31 -3.17 -12.51
N ALA A 69 -5.83 -4.42 -12.42
CA ALA A 69 -6.16 -5.48 -13.37
C ALA A 69 -7.63 -5.92 -13.30
N VAL A 70 -8.22 -5.98 -12.10
CA VAL A 70 -9.63 -6.38 -11.87
C VAL A 70 -10.59 -5.20 -12.06
N ALA A 71 -10.11 -3.94 -11.97
CA ALA A 71 -10.94 -2.76 -12.13
C ALA A 71 -11.59 -2.70 -13.53
N THR A 72 -12.90 -2.47 -13.56
CA THR A 72 -13.72 -2.37 -14.78
C THR A 72 -13.21 -1.31 -15.75
N SER A 73 -12.58 -0.26 -15.20
CA SER A 73 -11.87 0.77 -15.96
C SER A 73 -10.52 1.06 -15.32
N ARG A 74 -9.45 0.42 -15.83
CA ARG A 74 -8.05 0.61 -15.38
C ARG A 74 -7.68 2.07 -15.10
N ARG A 75 -7.90 2.94 -16.09
CA ARG A 75 -7.62 4.40 -15.96
C ARG A 75 -8.51 5.07 -14.92
N GLY A 76 -9.78 4.71 -14.87
CA GLY A 76 -10.72 5.26 -13.89
C GLY A 76 -10.34 4.90 -12.44
N PHE A 77 -9.73 3.74 -12.23
CA PHE A 77 -9.22 3.35 -10.92
C PHE A 77 -7.92 4.08 -10.56
N ILE A 78 -6.95 4.15 -11.48
CA ILE A 78 -5.67 4.85 -11.25
C ILE A 78 -5.89 6.32 -10.88
N PHE A 79 -6.84 6.99 -11.54
CA PHE A 79 -7.22 8.39 -11.25
C PHE A 79 -8.34 8.51 -10.20
N SER A 80 -8.72 7.43 -9.53
CA SER A 80 -9.67 7.49 -8.41
C SER A 80 -8.97 7.92 -7.13
N PHE A 81 -9.72 8.45 -6.17
CA PHE A 81 -9.18 8.84 -4.87
C PHE A 81 -8.43 7.68 -4.19
N TYR A 82 -9.03 6.49 -4.14
CA TYR A 82 -8.42 5.31 -3.53
C TYR A 82 -7.19 4.80 -4.28
N GLY A 83 -7.26 4.72 -5.61
CA GLY A 83 -6.09 4.33 -6.42
C GLY A 83 -4.94 5.33 -6.29
N LEU A 84 -5.24 6.61 -6.09
CA LEU A 84 -4.23 7.63 -5.81
C LEU A 84 -3.58 7.42 -4.43
N ILE A 85 -4.37 7.10 -3.40
CA ILE A 85 -3.85 6.81 -2.05
C ILE A 85 -2.93 5.58 -2.08
N ASP A 86 -3.33 4.49 -2.74
CA ASP A 86 -2.47 3.31 -2.86
C ASP A 86 -1.17 3.64 -3.62
N LEU A 87 -1.27 4.40 -4.71
CA LEU A 87 -0.10 4.79 -5.50
C LEU A 87 0.85 5.64 -4.65
N ILE A 88 0.32 6.60 -3.89
CA ILE A 88 1.10 7.45 -2.98
C ILE A 88 1.72 6.61 -1.85
N ALA A 89 1.09 5.51 -1.42
CA ALA A 89 1.65 4.66 -0.37
C ALA A 89 2.92 3.89 -0.82
N ILE A 90 3.03 3.52 -2.10
CA ILE A 90 4.21 2.84 -2.65
C ILE A 90 5.24 3.79 -3.28
N LEU A 91 4.83 4.99 -3.69
CA LEU A 91 5.67 5.94 -4.43
C LEU A 91 6.98 6.30 -3.70
N PRO A 92 6.98 6.63 -2.39
CA PRO A 92 8.20 7.07 -1.70
C PRO A 92 9.31 6.01 -1.76
N PHE A 93 8.96 4.73 -1.65
CA PHE A 93 9.92 3.64 -1.77
C PHE A 93 10.55 3.58 -3.16
N TYR A 94 9.73 3.65 -4.22
CA TYR A 94 10.25 3.64 -5.59
C TYR A 94 11.09 4.87 -5.92
N VAL A 95 10.75 6.02 -5.35
CA VAL A 95 11.55 7.25 -5.46
C VAL A 95 12.87 7.08 -4.73
N SER A 96 12.87 6.56 -3.50
CA SER A 96 14.09 6.32 -2.73
C SER A 96 15.01 5.30 -3.43
N PHE A 97 14.45 4.15 -3.84
CA PHE A 97 15.17 3.09 -4.54
C PHE A 97 15.71 3.51 -5.91
N GLY A 98 15.02 4.41 -6.63
CA GLY A 98 15.47 4.92 -7.92
C GLY A 98 16.47 6.08 -7.84
N LEU A 99 16.64 6.68 -6.66
CA LEU A 99 17.59 7.76 -6.40
C LEU A 99 18.88 7.28 -5.72
N ASP A 100 18.88 6.10 -5.10
CA ASP A 100 20.06 5.36 -4.63
C ASP A 100 20.81 4.64 -5.78
#